data_AF-A0ABD1L7M2-F1
#
_entry.id   AF-A0ABD1L7M2-F1
#
_cell.length_a   1.000
_cell.length_b   1.000
_cell.length_c   1.000
_cell.angle_alpha   90.00
_cell.angle_beta   90.00
_cell.angle_gamma   90.00
#
_symmetry.space_group_name_H-M   'P 1'
#
loop_
_entity.id
_entity.type
_entity.pdbx_description
1 polymer ?
#
loop_
_entity_poly.entity_id
_entity_poly.type
_entity_poly.pdbx_seq_one_letter_code
_entity_poly.pdbx_strand_id
1 'polypeptide(L)'
;MELEDNQNEYQGRRNSEKVRELEMYLTTIDNVVPAKAREGVKIEHEKKLSALQSQEYKGEDEAKIFETKTSINRLQSLIVVTSQAVSTTSTAIIGLRGSDLVPQLVDLCHGLGNMQKDFE
;
A
#
# COMPACT_ATOMS: atom_id res chain seq x y z
N MET A 1 -33.15 28.06 9.97
CA MET A 1 -31.71 28.31 9.82
C MET A 1 -30.90 27.28 10.60
N GLU A 2 -31.12 27.11 11.92
CA GLU A 2 -30.35 26.15 12.74
C GLU A 2 -30.50 24.65 12.37
N LEU A 3 -31.63 24.22 11.79
CA LEU A 3 -31.86 22.81 11.45
C LEU A 3 -31.10 22.34 10.20
N GLU A 4 -30.94 23.20 9.20
CA GLU A 4 -30.21 22.89 7.97
C GLU A 4 -28.70 22.88 8.20
N ASP A 5 -28.20 23.78 9.05
CA ASP A 5 -26.80 23.80 9.46
C ASP A 5 -26.39 22.51 10.18
N ASN A 6 -27.28 21.96 11.01
CA ASN A 6 -27.04 20.73 11.75
C ASN A 6 -27.06 19.49 10.83
N GLN A 7 -27.92 19.46 9.80
CA GLN A 7 -27.92 18.39 8.79
C GLN A 7 -26.66 18.41 7.92
N ASN A 8 -26.19 19.59 7.53
CA ASN A 8 -24.96 19.74 6.76
C ASN A 8 -23.73 19.32 7.58
N GLU A 9 -23.69 19.67 8.87
CA GLU A 9 -22.62 19.23 9.77
C GLU A 9 -22.63 17.71 9.98
N TYR A 10 -23.81 17.11 10.16
CA TYR A 10 -23.95 15.66 10.32
C TYR A 10 -23.52 14.90 9.06
N GLN A 11 -23.90 15.40 7.88
CA GLN A 11 -23.51 14.80 6.62
C GLN A 11 -22.02 15.00 6.33
N GLY A 12 -21.43 16.13 6.74
CA GLY A 12 -19.98 16.37 6.71
C GLY A 12 -19.20 15.39 7.59
N ARG A 13 -19.67 15.14 8.82
CA ARG A 13 -19.07 14.14 9.73
C ARG A 13 -19.14 12.73 9.15
N ARG A 14 -20.31 12.33 8.64
CA ARG A 14 -20.51 11.01 8.00
C ARG A 14 -19.64 10.84 6.76
N ASN A 15 -19.47 11.88 5.94
CA ASN A 15 -18.62 11.83 4.76
C ASN A 15 -17.14 11.73 5.14
N SER A 16 -16.70 12.46 6.16
CA SER A 16 -15.33 12.37 6.71
C SER A 16 -15.00 10.96 7.23
N GLU A 17 -15.96 10.33 7.91
CA GLU A 17 -15.82 8.96 8.42
C GLU A 17 -15.68 7.93 7.30
N LYS A 18 -16.48 8.05 6.23
CA LYS A 18 -16.35 7.22 5.03
C LYS A 18 -15.03 7.42 4.29
N VAL A 19 -14.53 8.66 4.22
CA VAL A 19 -13.21 8.96 3.64
C VAL A 19 -12.11 8.28 4.44
N ARG A 20 -12.17 8.37 5.77
CA ARG A 20 -11.21 7.74 6.68
C ARG A 20 -11.23 6.21 6.59
N GLU A 21 -12.42 5.63 6.42
CA GLU A 21 -12.59 4.19 6.21
C GLU A 21 -11.99 3.75 4.85
N LEU A 22 -12.22 4.53 3.79
CA LEU A 22 -11.60 4.29 2.48
C LEU A 22 -10.07 4.45 2.51
N GLU A 23 -9.55 5.43 3.24
CA GLU A 23 -8.11 5.63 3.46
C GLU A 23 -7.49 4.43 4.21
N MET A 24 -8.21 3.89 5.20
CA MET A 24 -7.80 2.68 5.92
C MET A 24 -7.77 1.44 5.00
N TYR A 25 -8.78 1.27 4.13
CA TYR A 25 -8.80 0.17 3.16
C TYR A 25 -7.67 0.29 2.13
N LEU A 26 -7.43 1.49 1.59
CA LEU A 26 -6.30 1.76 0.69
C LEU A 26 -4.96 1.45 1.36
N THR A 27 -4.76 1.92 2.59
CA THR A 27 -3.56 1.64 3.38
C THR A 27 -3.38 0.14 3.63
N THR A 28 -4.47 -0.59 3.87
CA THR A 28 -4.42 -2.04 4.08
C THR A 28 -4.07 -2.78 2.78
N ILE A 29 -4.62 -2.35 1.64
CA ILE A 29 -4.30 -2.93 0.33
C ILE A 29 -2.83 -2.72 -0.03
N ASP A 30 -2.28 -1.52 0.22
CA ASP A 30 -0.85 -1.22 0.02
C ASP A 30 0.06 -2.07 0.94
N ASN A 31 -0.44 -2.44 2.12
CA ASN A 31 0.28 -3.27 3.09
C ASN A 31 0.12 -4.79 2.88
N VAL A 32 -0.95 -5.26 2.22
CA VAL A 32 -1.29 -6.71 2.15
C VAL A 32 -0.67 -7.44 0.95
N VAL A 33 -0.61 -6.83 -0.24
CA VAL A 33 -0.43 -7.63 -1.46
C VAL A 33 1.04 -7.95 -1.79
N PRO A 34 2.05 -7.10 -1.46
CA PRO A 34 3.46 -7.54 -1.58
C PRO A 34 4.43 -7.07 -0.46
N ALA A 35 3.99 -6.33 0.56
CA ALA A 35 4.87 -5.78 1.59
C ALA A 35 5.52 -6.86 2.48
N LYS A 36 4.87 -8.01 2.67
CA LYS A 36 5.37 -9.09 3.54
C LYS A 36 6.70 -9.68 3.08
N ALA A 37 6.95 -9.77 1.78
CA ALA A 37 8.21 -10.23 1.21
C ALA A 37 9.30 -9.14 1.27
N ARG A 38 8.93 -7.88 1.04
CA ARG A 38 9.83 -6.71 1.13
C ARG A 38 10.32 -6.48 2.57
N GLU A 39 9.44 -6.63 3.55
CA GLU A 39 9.75 -6.39 4.97
C GLU A 39 10.81 -7.36 5.49
N GLY A 40 10.75 -8.64 5.08
CA GLY A 40 11.77 -9.63 5.44
C GLY A 40 13.17 -9.27 4.93
N VAL A 41 13.28 -8.85 3.67
CA VAL A 41 14.56 -8.44 3.06
C VAL A 41 15.08 -7.15 3.70
N LYS A 42 14.19 -6.21 4.04
CA LYS A 42 14.55 -4.96 4.72
C LYS A 42 15.08 -5.19 6.13
N ILE A 43 14.43 -6.06 6.91
CA ILE A 43 14.89 -6.45 8.25
C ILE A 43 16.27 -7.11 8.18
N GLU A 44 16.49 -7.99 7.20
CA GLU A 44 17.80 -8.63 7.01
C GLU A 44 18.88 -7.61 6.64
N HIS A 45 18.57 -6.67 5.75
CA HIS A 45 19.47 -5.58 5.38
C HIS A 45 19.86 -4.73 6.60
N GLU A 46 18.89 -4.31 7.42
CA GLU A 46 19.14 -3.54 8.64
C GLU A 46 20.01 -4.33 9.64
N LYS A 47 19.74 -5.63 9.84
CA LYS A 47 20.56 -6.49 10.70
C LYS A 47 22.00 -6.61 10.21
N LYS A 48 22.22 -6.81 8.91
CA LYS A 48 23.58 -6.88 8.34
C LYS A 48 24.30 -5.54 8.42
N LEU A 49 23.59 -4.43 8.27
CA LEU A 49 24.15 -3.09 8.41
C LEU A 49 24.65 -2.84 9.84
N SER A 50 23.86 -3.20 10.86
CA SER A 50 24.30 -3.12 12.25
C SER A 50 25.48 -4.06 12.55
N ALA A 51 25.51 -5.24 11.94
CA ALA A 51 26.65 -6.15 12.06
C ALA A 51 27.92 -5.52 11.48
N LEU A 52 27.86 -4.95 10.27
CA LEU A 52 28.99 -4.28 9.62
C LEU A 52 29.58 -3.17 10.50
N GLN A 53 28.73 -2.31 11.08
CA GLN A 53 29.17 -1.26 11.99
C GLN A 53 29.93 -1.82 13.21
N SER A 54 29.49 -2.97 13.74
CA SER A 54 30.19 -3.66 14.84
C SER A 54 31.54 -4.22 14.41
N GLN A 55 31.63 -4.78 13.19
CA GLN A 55 32.88 -5.34 12.64
C GLN A 55 33.92 -4.25 12.40
N GLU A 56 33.51 -3.11 11.82
CA GLU A 56 34.38 -1.96 11.57
C GLU A 56 34.87 -1.33 12.88
N TYR A 57 34.00 -1.24 13.91
CA TYR A 57 34.40 -0.75 15.24
C TYR A 57 35.41 -1.67 15.94
N LYS A 58 35.24 -3.00 15.80
CA LYS A 58 36.12 -4.01 16.42
C LYS A 58 37.43 -4.22 15.65
N GLY A 59 37.58 -3.64 14.46
CA GLY A 59 38.72 -3.89 13.58
C GLY A 59 38.80 -5.35 13.13
N GLU A 60 37.66 -5.97 12.82
CA GLU A 60 37.62 -7.36 12.30
C GLU A 60 38.33 -7.49 10.95
N ASP A 61 38.67 -8.73 10.60
CA ASP A 61 39.33 -9.11 9.34
C ASP A 61 38.66 -8.44 8.12
N GLU A 62 39.48 -7.75 7.33
CA GLU A 62 39.07 -6.97 6.16
C GLU A 62 38.32 -7.84 5.12
N ALA A 63 38.65 -9.13 5.05
CA ALA A 63 37.94 -10.09 4.21
C ALA A 63 36.48 -10.32 4.67
N LYS A 64 36.23 -10.38 5.99
CA LYS A 64 34.88 -10.53 6.56
C LYS A 64 34.05 -9.27 6.38
N ILE A 65 34.67 -8.11 6.55
CA ILE A 65 34.04 -6.81 6.30
C ILE A 65 33.62 -6.69 4.82
N PHE A 66 34.47 -7.13 3.89
CA PHE A 66 34.17 -7.14 2.46
C PHE A 66 33.00 -8.07 2.10
N GLU A 67 32.93 -9.27 2.69
CA GLU A 67 31.82 -10.21 2.50
C GLU A 67 30.48 -9.64 3.02
N THR A 68 30.49 -9.01 4.19
CA THR A 68 29.32 -8.33 4.76
C THR A 68 28.85 -7.17 3.87
N LYS A 69 29.77 -6.32 3.37
CA LYS A 69 29.46 -5.22 2.43
C LYS A 69 28.84 -5.74 1.13
N THR A 70 29.38 -6.84 0.59
CA THR A 70 28.84 -7.48 -0.61
C THR A 70 27.41 -7.99 -0.39
N SER A 71 27.16 -8.62 0.76
CA SER A 71 25.81 -9.07 1.15
C SER A 71 24.82 -7.91 1.27
N ILE A 72 25.24 -6.79 1.87
CA ILE A 72 24.40 -5.58 2.00
C ILE A 72 24.01 -5.03 0.63
N ASN A 73 24.97 -4.86 -0.28
CA ASN A 73 24.70 -4.36 -1.64
C ASN A 73 23.69 -5.26 -2.41
N ARG A 74 23.81 -6.58 -2.23
CA ARG A 74 22.84 -7.53 -2.81
C ARG A 74 21.45 -7.34 -2.23
N LEU A 75 21.33 -7.26 -0.91
CA LEU A 75 20.03 -7.04 -0.24
C LEU A 75 19.41 -5.70 -0.64
N GLN A 76 20.21 -4.65 -0.76
CA GLN A 76 19.75 -3.33 -1.20
C GLN A 76 19.21 -3.36 -2.64
N SER A 77 19.89 -4.05 -3.56
CA SER A 77 19.38 -4.24 -4.93
C SER A 77 18.04 -4.99 -4.94
N LEU A 78 17.91 -6.05 -4.14
CA LEU A 78 16.66 -6.80 -4.01
C LEU A 78 15.51 -5.94 -3.47
N ILE A 79 15.78 -5.08 -2.49
CA ILE A 79 14.79 -4.14 -1.96
C ILE A 79 14.31 -3.19 -3.05
N VAL A 80 15.22 -2.60 -3.83
CA VAL A 80 14.88 -1.67 -4.91
C VAL A 80 14.01 -2.34 -5.98
N VAL A 81 14.44 -3.48 -6.50
CA VAL A 81 13.69 -4.22 -7.55
C VAL A 81 12.31 -4.63 -7.04
N THR A 82 12.24 -5.17 -5.81
CA THR A 82 10.97 -5.58 -5.22
C THR A 82 10.05 -4.39 -5.00
N SER A 83 10.58 -3.24 -4.59
CA SER A 83 9.79 -2.01 -4.40
C SER A 83 9.21 -1.49 -5.72
N GLN A 84 9.97 -1.58 -6.81
CA GLN A 84 9.49 -1.19 -8.13
C GLN A 84 8.40 -2.14 -8.64
N ALA A 85 8.57 -3.45 -8.42
CA ALA A 85 7.55 -4.45 -8.75
C ALA A 85 6.24 -4.20 -7.97
N VAL A 86 6.34 -3.93 -6.66
CA VAL A 86 5.20 -3.53 -5.82
C VAL A 86 4.48 -2.30 -6.40
N SER A 87 5.23 -1.24 -6.71
CA SER A 87 4.65 0.00 -7.22
C SER A 87 3.93 -0.22 -8.55
N THR A 88 4.54 -1.00 -9.46
CA THR A 88 3.95 -1.32 -10.76
C THR A 88 2.64 -2.09 -10.61
N THR A 89 2.63 -3.11 -9.75
CA THR A 89 1.43 -3.91 -9.46
C THR A 89 0.33 -3.06 -8.79
N SER A 90 0.69 -2.19 -7.84
CA SER A 90 -0.28 -1.30 -7.18
C SER A 90 -0.92 -0.34 -8.18
N THR A 91 -0.13 0.28 -9.07
CA THR A 91 -0.66 1.14 -10.14
C THR A 91 -1.61 0.38 -11.07
N ALA A 92 -1.28 -0.87 -11.44
CA ALA A 92 -2.15 -1.71 -12.26
C ALA A 92 -3.49 -2.02 -11.56
N ILE A 93 -3.46 -2.36 -10.26
CA ILE A 93 -4.68 -2.61 -9.46
C ILE A 93 -5.56 -1.37 -9.40
N ILE A 94 -4.96 -0.20 -9.13
CA ILE A 94 -5.69 1.08 -9.08
C ILE A 94 -6.33 1.38 -10.44
N GLY A 95 -5.59 1.12 -11.53
CA GLY A 95 -6.08 1.25 -12.90
C GLY A 95 -7.32 0.39 -13.15
N LEU A 96 -7.22 -0.93 -12.93
CA LEU A 96 -8.32 -1.89 -13.12
C LEU A 96 -9.56 -1.55 -12.28
N ARG A 97 -9.35 -1.08 -11.04
CA ARG A 97 -10.46 -0.63 -10.19
C ARG A 97 -11.23 0.52 -10.83
N GLY A 98 -10.52 1.50 -11.39
CA GLY A 98 -11.13 2.67 -12.01
C GLY A 98 -11.73 2.39 -13.38
N SER A 99 -11.05 1.61 -14.22
CA SER A 99 -11.46 1.36 -15.60
C SER A 99 -12.56 0.31 -15.73
N ASP A 100 -12.58 -0.69 -14.83
CA ASP A 100 -13.43 -1.87 -15.03
C ASP A 100 -14.46 -2.00 -13.92
N LEU A 101 -14.01 -1.94 -12.65
CA LEU A 101 -14.88 -2.25 -11.52
C LEU A 101 -15.91 -1.13 -11.27
N VAL A 102 -15.49 0.13 -11.32
CA VAL A 102 -16.39 1.28 -11.12
C VAL A 102 -17.48 1.34 -12.21
N PRO A 103 -17.18 1.26 -13.52
CA PRO A 103 -18.21 1.22 -14.54
C PRO A 103 -19.19 0.05 -14.39
N GLN A 104 -18.71 -1.16 -14.08
CA GLN A 104 -19.58 -2.31 -13.83
C GLN A 104 -20.58 -2.08 -12.69
N LEU A 105 -20.13 -1.45 -11.61
CA LEU A 105 -21.00 -1.06 -10.49
C LEU A 105 -22.05 -0.03 -10.91
N VAL A 106 -21.65 0.97 -11.70
CA VAL A 106 -22.55 2.00 -12.23
C VAL A 106 -23.60 1.38 -13.16
N ASP A 107 -23.19 0.51 -14.07
CA ASP A 107 -24.09 -0.17 -15.00
C ASP A 107 -25.09 -1.08 -14.26
N LEU A 108 -24.61 -1.79 -13.24
CA LEU A 108 -25.47 -2.60 -12.38
C LEU A 108 -26.52 -1.75 -11.64
N CYS A 109 -26.11 -0.61 -11.06
CA CYS A 109 -27.03 0.30 -10.39
C CYS A 109 -28.11 0.85 -11.34
N HIS A 110 -27.72 1.21 -12.58
CA HIS A 110 -28.69 1.65 -13.60
C HIS A 110 -29.63 0.51 -14.01
N GLY A 111 -29.12 -0.71 -14.21
CA GLY A 111 -29.93 -1.88 -14.55
C GLY A 111 -30.99 -2.16 -13.48
N LEU A 112 -30.62 -2.14 -12.21
CA LEU A 112 -31.56 -2.35 -11.09
C LEU A 112 -32.62 -1.25 -11.00
N GLY A 113 -32.24 0.01 -11.20
CA GLY A 113 -33.17 1.14 -11.18
C GLY A 113 -34.17 1.12 -12.35
N ASN A 114 -33.75 0.63 -13.52
CA ASN A 114 -34.64 0.46 -14.68
C ASN A 114 -35.59 -0.71 -14.48
N MET A 115 -35.11 -1.85 -13.94
CA MET A 115 -35.98 -2.97 -13.61
C MET A 115 -37.09 -2.56 -12.65
N GLN A 116 -36.81 -1.76 -11.62
CA GLN A 116 -37.86 -1.30 -10.68
C GLN A 116 -38.94 -0.44 -11.33
N LYS A 117 -38.60 0.36 -12.36
CA LYS A 117 -39.58 1.20 -13.07
C LYS A 117 -40.49 0.41 -14.00
N ASP A 118 -40.02 -0.74 -14.49
CA ASP A 118 -40.82 -1.62 -15.34
C ASP A 118 -41.86 -2.43 -14.55
N PHE A 119 -41.82 -2.37 -13.20
CA PHE A 119 -42.77 -3.03 -12.29
C PHE A 119 -43.82 -2.08 -11.68
N GLU A 120 -43.80 -0.77 -11.99
CA GLU A 120 -44.85 0.22 -11.64
C GLU A 120 -45.81 0.46 -12.81
#